data_AF-A0ABD5NNQ7-F1
#
_entry.id   AF-A0ABD5NNQ7-F1
#
_cell.length_a   1.000
_cell.length_b   1.000
_cell.length_c   1.000
_cell.angle_alpha   90.00
_cell.angle_beta   90.00
_cell.angle_gamma   90.00
#
_symmetry.space_group_name_H-M   'P 1'
#
loop_
_entity.id
_entity.type
_entity.pdbx_description
1 polymer ?
#
loop_
_entity_poly.entity_id
_entity_poly.type
_entity_poly.pdbx_seq_one_letter_code
_entity_poly.pdbx_strand_id
1 'polypeptide(L)'
;MTDGTHLTTVETVKEAGSWLFTVRDAYGELDEVILVPCEDGVEGWINRCPHEAQRLDVGRGAAMRNGEIVCPRHGSTFDSCAGDCDNGEAAGTRLVPVETTVDDGDVYLSDRSVTVANEGGIADADTSPADDVDDDLPSSTSHIGF
;
A
#
# COMPACT_ATOMS: atom_id res chain seq x y z
N MET A 1 22.33 -13.72 -11.61
CA MET A 1 21.01 -14.14 -11.12
C MET A 1 20.78 -13.33 -9.87
N THR A 2 19.89 -12.37 -9.95
CA THR A 2 19.50 -11.53 -8.82
C THR A 2 18.79 -12.42 -7.81
N ASP A 3 19.25 -12.40 -6.56
CA ASP A 3 18.69 -13.21 -5.49
C ASP A 3 17.40 -12.53 -5.04
N GLY A 4 16.25 -13.17 -5.25
CA GLY A 4 14.96 -12.60 -4.85
C GLY A 4 13.77 -13.05 -5.69
N THR A 5 12.57 -12.67 -5.24
CA THR A 5 11.32 -12.91 -5.99
C THR A 5 11.03 -11.70 -6.86
N HIS A 6 10.82 -11.89 -8.17
CA HIS A 6 10.42 -10.80 -9.06
C HIS A 6 9.08 -10.20 -8.63
N LEU A 7 8.99 -8.87 -8.58
CA LEU A 7 7.79 -8.13 -8.19
C LEU A 7 7.15 -7.44 -9.40
N THR A 8 7.89 -6.49 -9.99
CA THR A 8 7.42 -5.57 -11.03
C THR A 8 8.64 -4.86 -11.66
N THR A 9 8.42 -3.79 -12.43
CA THR A 9 9.50 -2.95 -12.98
C THR A 9 9.55 -1.58 -12.30
N VAL A 10 10.71 -0.93 -12.32
CA VAL A 10 10.88 0.46 -11.88
C VAL A 10 9.96 1.41 -12.67
N GLU A 11 9.80 1.16 -13.98
CA GLU A 11 8.91 1.96 -14.83
C GLU A 11 7.45 1.86 -14.35
N THR A 12 6.95 0.65 -14.07
CA THR A 12 5.59 0.45 -13.56
C THR A 12 5.34 1.23 -12.25
N VAL A 13 6.30 1.21 -11.32
CA VAL A 13 6.17 1.96 -10.05
C VAL A 13 6.18 3.47 -10.30
N LYS A 14 7.03 3.96 -11.21
CA LYS A 14 7.11 5.40 -11.57
C LYS A 14 5.86 5.89 -12.27
N GLU A 15 5.27 5.08 -13.15
CA GLU A 15 4.05 5.42 -13.88
C GLU A 15 2.81 5.40 -12.97
N ALA A 16 2.72 4.43 -12.06
CA ALA A 16 1.61 4.31 -11.12
C ALA A 16 1.72 5.25 -9.90
N GLY A 17 2.94 5.69 -9.56
CA GLY A 17 3.24 6.50 -8.36
C GLY A 17 3.48 5.65 -7.10
N SER A 18 2.87 4.48 -7.00
CA SER A 18 3.23 3.41 -6.07
C SER A 18 2.75 2.06 -6.59
N TRP A 19 3.28 0.97 -6.02
CA TRP A 19 2.82 -0.39 -6.30
C TRP A 19 2.64 -1.17 -5.00
N LEU A 20 1.42 -1.64 -4.77
CA LEU A 20 1.00 -2.30 -3.52
C LEU A 20 1.02 -3.82 -3.68
N PHE A 21 1.58 -4.52 -2.71
CA PHE A 21 1.57 -5.98 -2.63
C PHE A 21 1.50 -6.46 -1.20
N THR A 22 1.15 -7.73 -1.03
CA THR A 22 1.04 -8.38 0.27
C THR A 22 2.19 -9.37 0.44
N VAL A 23 2.85 -9.32 1.60
CA VAL A 23 3.87 -10.28 2.01
C VAL A 23 3.40 -11.12 3.18
N ARG A 24 4.05 -12.26 3.36
CA ARG A 24 3.87 -13.18 4.49
C ARG A 24 5.19 -13.41 5.21
N ASP A 25 5.19 -13.28 6.53
CA ASP A 25 6.35 -13.55 7.36
C ASP A 25 6.51 -15.05 7.73
N ALA A 26 7.53 -15.36 8.54
CA ALA A 26 7.81 -16.72 9.00
C ALA A 26 6.74 -17.33 9.92
N TYR A 27 5.88 -16.50 10.53
CA TYR A 27 4.78 -16.91 11.40
C TYR A 27 3.45 -17.05 10.64
N GLY A 28 3.44 -16.66 9.37
CA GLY A 28 2.25 -16.68 8.53
C GLY A 28 1.41 -15.43 8.62
N GLU A 29 1.88 -14.39 9.32
CA GLU A 29 1.22 -13.08 9.40
C GLU A 29 1.35 -12.37 8.06
N LEU A 30 0.31 -11.60 7.70
CA LEU A 30 0.26 -10.85 6.45
C LEU A 30 0.46 -9.37 6.73
N ASP A 31 1.32 -8.74 5.94
CA ASP A 31 1.49 -7.30 5.90
C ASP A 31 1.43 -6.80 4.45
N GLU A 32 0.94 -5.57 4.30
CA GLU A 32 0.97 -4.86 3.04
C GLU A 32 2.28 -4.08 2.91
N VAL A 33 2.83 -4.03 1.70
CA VAL A 33 4.06 -3.33 1.35
C VAL A 33 3.79 -2.47 0.14
N ILE A 34 4.32 -1.25 0.14
CA ILE A 34 4.31 -0.35 -1.01
C ILE A 34 5.71 -0.17 -1.57
N LEU A 35 5.85 -0.29 -2.88
CA LEU A 35 6.98 0.25 -3.61
C LEU A 35 6.65 1.69 -4.01
N VAL A 36 7.59 2.60 -3.80
CA VAL A 36 7.47 4.00 -4.23
C VAL A 36 8.69 4.44 -5.03
N PRO A 37 8.56 5.40 -5.96
CA PRO A 37 9.70 5.96 -6.67
C PRO A 37 10.70 6.61 -5.72
N CYS A 38 11.98 6.31 -5.94
CA CYS A 38 13.13 7.01 -5.37
C CYS A 38 14.06 7.44 -6.53
N GLU A 39 14.96 8.40 -6.28
CA GLU A 39 15.82 9.04 -7.31
C GLU A 39 16.37 8.05 -8.35
N ASP A 40 17.02 6.98 -7.89
CA ASP A 40 17.69 5.99 -8.73
C ASP A 40 16.93 4.66 -8.88
N GLY A 41 15.66 4.60 -8.47
CA GLY A 41 14.91 3.34 -8.50
C GLY A 41 13.60 3.39 -7.73
N VAL A 42 13.47 2.47 -6.79
CA VAL A 42 12.30 2.32 -5.92
C VAL A 42 12.76 1.95 -4.51
N GLU A 43 11.93 2.27 -3.52
CA GLU A 43 12.07 1.77 -2.15
C GLU A 43 10.82 1.05 -1.70
N GLY A 44 11.00 0.05 -0.84
CA GLY A 44 9.94 -0.77 -0.27
C GLY A 44 9.67 -0.44 1.19
N TRP A 45 8.41 -0.18 1.53
CA TRP A 45 7.98 0.16 2.89
C TRP A 45 6.77 -0.64 3.32
N ILE A 46 6.71 -1.08 4.57
CA ILE A 46 5.45 -1.56 5.16
C ILE A 46 4.40 -0.45 4.99
N ASN A 47 3.23 -0.79 4.46
CA ASN A 47 2.14 0.13 4.13
C ASN A 47 1.38 0.57 5.39
N ARG A 48 2.10 1.18 6.34
CA ARG A 48 1.58 1.52 7.66
C ARG A 48 2.28 2.75 8.21
N CYS A 49 1.50 3.80 8.45
CA CYS A 49 1.96 4.97 9.15
C CYS A 49 2.34 4.62 10.60
N PRO A 50 3.58 4.92 11.05
CA PRO A 50 4.04 4.60 12.40
C PRO A 50 3.32 5.38 13.51
N HIS A 51 2.55 6.43 13.19
CA HIS A 51 1.75 7.16 14.16
C HIS A 51 0.54 6.34 14.66
N GLU A 52 -0.34 5.88 13.76
CA GLU A 52 -1.62 5.23 14.13
C GLU A 52 -2.02 4.07 13.20
N ALA A 53 -1.04 3.32 12.70
CA ALA A 53 -1.25 2.14 11.86
C ALA A 53 -2.14 2.34 10.61
N GLN A 54 -2.27 3.58 10.13
CA GLN A 54 -3.02 3.93 8.93
C GLN A 54 -2.30 3.43 7.67
N ARG A 55 -3.01 2.77 6.75
CA ARG A 55 -2.47 2.45 5.41
C ARG A 55 -2.12 3.73 4.64
N LEU A 56 -0.92 3.78 4.06
CA LEU A 56 -0.44 4.92 3.26
C LEU A 56 -1.01 4.87 1.85
N ASP A 57 -1.02 3.69 1.24
CA ASP A 57 -1.80 3.34 0.06
C ASP A 57 -3.09 2.62 0.49
N VAL A 58 -4.23 3.18 0.15
CA VAL A 58 -5.56 2.61 0.48
C VAL A 58 -6.14 1.75 -0.65
N GLY A 59 -5.27 1.18 -1.50
CA GLY A 59 -5.64 0.38 -2.66
C GLY A 59 -5.90 1.20 -3.93
N ARG A 60 -5.43 2.45 -3.97
CA ARG A 60 -5.61 3.38 -5.10
C ARG A 60 -4.34 4.14 -5.47
N GLY A 61 -3.21 3.75 -4.90
CA GLY A 61 -1.96 4.50 -4.96
C GLY A 61 -1.73 5.31 -3.68
N ALA A 62 -0.47 5.36 -3.23
CA ALA A 62 -0.03 6.26 -2.20
C ALA A 62 -0.02 7.70 -2.72
N ALA A 63 -0.55 8.62 -1.94
CA ALA A 63 -0.45 10.04 -2.26
C ALA A 63 1.01 10.49 -2.12
N MET A 64 1.56 11.09 -3.18
CA MET A 64 2.95 11.55 -3.21
C MET A 64 3.01 13.06 -3.44
N ARG A 65 3.95 13.74 -2.78
CA ARG A 65 4.24 15.15 -3.00
C ARG A 65 5.72 15.42 -2.79
N ASN A 66 6.38 16.01 -3.79
CA ASN A 66 7.80 16.39 -3.73
C ASN A 66 8.76 15.25 -3.35
N GLY A 67 8.46 14.00 -3.76
CA GLY A 67 9.26 12.84 -3.36
C GLY A 67 8.94 12.31 -1.96
N GLU A 68 7.84 12.75 -1.36
CA GLU A 68 7.41 12.27 -0.04
C GLU A 68 6.05 11.55 -0.13
N ILE A 69 5.89 10.48 0.66
CA ILE A 69 4.65 9.74 0.85
C ILE A 69 3.79 10.50 1.86
N VAL A 70 2.55 10.85 1.50
CA VAL A 70 1.62 11.59 2.34
C VAL A 70 0.67 10.63 3.05
N CYS A 71 0.70 10.60 4.38
CA CYS A 71 -0.29 9.87 5.17
C CYS A 71 -1.69 10.48 4.95
N PRO A 72 -2.69 9.71 4.49
CA PRO A 72 -3.99 10.25 4.09
C PRO A 72 -4.84 10.74 5.27
N ARG A 73 -4.48 10.36 6.51
CA ARG A 73 -5.28 10.69 7.69
C ARG A 73 -4.99 12.08 8.24
N HIS A 74 -3.72 12.36 8.57
CA HIS A 74 -3.32 13.62 9.22
C HIS A 74 -2.23 14.40 8.45
N GLY A 75 -1.77 13.89 7.30
CA GLY A 75 -0.89 14.64 6.39
C GLY A 75 0.58 14.70 6.77
N SER A 76 1.06 13.89 7.72
CA SER A 76 2.51 13.65 7.85
C SER A 76 3.07 13.09 6.54
N THR A 77 4.28 13.51 6.20
CA THR A 77 4.99 13.16 4.98
C THR A 77 6.26 12.41 5.32
N PHE A 78 6.57 11.37 4.54
CA PHE A 78 7.75 10.52 4.72
C PHE A 78 8.59 10.61 3.46
N ASP A 79 9.89 10.87 3.58
CA ASP A 79 10.80 10.84 2.43
C ASP A 79 10.71 9.48 1.72
N SER A 80 10.58 9.46 0.39
CA SER A 80 10.37 8.19 -0.32
C SER A 80 11.60 7.29 -0.34
N CYS A 81 12.79 7.87 -0.25
CA CYS A 81 14.07 7.18 -0.30
C CYS A 81 14.55 6.75 1.09
N ALA A 82 14.36 7.61 2.09
CA ALA A 82 14.85 7.39 3.45
C ALA A 82 13.74 6.84 4.39
N GLY A 83 12.49 7.22 4.15
CA GLY A 83 11.34 6.85 4.98
C GLY A 83 11.19 7.69 6.25
N ASP A 84 12.07 8.66 6.50
CA ASP A 84 12.03 9.53 7.68
C ASP A 84 10.93 10.59 7.54
N CYS A 85 10.31 10.97 8.68
CA CYS A 85 9.28 12.00 8.75
C CYS A 85 9.69 13.14 9.67
N ASP A 86 9.68 14.35 9.15
CA ASP A 86 10.07 15.57 9.87
C ASP A 86 8.88 16.48 10.22
N ASN A 87 7.64 16.07 9.92
CA ASN A 87 6.46 16.92 10.08
C ASN A 87 5.26 16.21 10.74
N GLY A 88 4.32 17.04 11.22
CA GLY A 88 3.05 16.59 11.76
C GLY A 88 3.20 15.67 12.97
N GLU A 89 2.23 14.78 13.16
CA GLU A 89 2.16 13.92 14.34
C GLU A 89 3.11 12.71 14.28
N ALA A 90 3.58 12.35 13.07
CA ALA A 90 4.59 11.31 12.89
C ALA A 90 6.03 11.84 12.91
N ALA A 91 6.26 13.11 13.24
CA ALA A 91 7.60 13.70 13.24
C ALA A 91 8.58 12.93 14.16
N GLY A 92 9.78 12.66 13.65
CA GLY A 92 10.82 11.88 14.35
C GLY A 92 10.62 10.37 14.27
N THR A 93 9.69 9.88 13.44
CA THR A 93 9.52 8.46 13.14
C THR A 93 10.04 8.14 11.74
N ARG A 94 10.15 6.83 11.44
CA ARG A 94 10.58 6.31 10.15
C ARG A 94 9.70 5.15 9.73
N LEU A 95 9.44 5.02 8.43
CA LEU A 95 8.78 3.86 7.85
C LEU A 95 9.62 2.59 8.04
N VAL A 96 8.94 1.45 8.16
CA VAL A 96 9.60 0.14 8.28
C VAL A 96 10.00 -0.33 6.89
N PRO A 97 11.30 -0.52 6.60
CA PRO A 97 11.77 -0.90 5.27
C PRO A 97 11.47 -2.38 4.97
N VAL A 98 11.30 -2.68 3.69
CA VAL A 98 11.31 -4.04 3.13
C VAL A 98 12.37 -4.06 2.05
N GLU A 99 13.38 -4.93 2.21
CA GLU A 99 14.55 -4.94 1.32
C GLU A 99 14.16 -5.35 -0.11
N THR A 100 14.48 -4.50 -1.08
CA THR A 100 14.32 -4.77 -2.51
C THR A 100 15.62 -4.52 -3.25
N THR A 101 15.77 -5.16 -4.41
CA THR A 101 16.90 -4.96 -5.32
C THR A 101 16.39 -4.68 -6.72
N VAL A 102 17.05 -3.76 -7.42
CA VAL A 102 16.79 -3.48 -8.83
C VAL A 102 17.91 -4.09 -9.69
N ASP A 103 17.54 -4.83 -10.72
CA ASP A 103 18.45 -5.39 -11.72
C ASP A 103 17.84 -5.24 -13.11
N ASP A 104 18.55 -4.58 -14.03
CA ASP A 104 18.10 -4.26 -15.39
C ASP A 104 16.70 -3.59 -15.48
N GLY A 105 16.31 -2.85 -14.44
CA GLY A 105 14.99 -2.18 -14.36
C GLY A 105 13.87 -3.03 -13.76
N ASP A 106 14.11 -4.31 -13.52
CA ASP A 106 13.23 -5.20 -12.77
C ASP A 106 13.46 -5.06 -11.27
N VAL A 107 12.39 -5.10 -10.50
CA VAL A 107 12.39 -5.01 -9.03
C VAL A 107 12.17 -6.40 -8.45
N TYR A 108 13.02 -6.76 -7.48
CA TYR A 108 12.97 -8.04 -6.78
C TYR A 108 12.84 -7.81 -5.28
N LEU A 109 11.99 -8.61 -4.62
CA LEU A 109 12.00 -8.74 -3.17
C LEU A 109 13.26 -9.52 -2.76
N SER A 110 14.19 -8.85 -2.09
CA SER A 110 15.43 -9.43 -1.58
C SER A 110 15.41 -9.67 -0.06
N ASP A 111 14.39 -9.14 0.63
CA ASP A 111 14.16 -9.40 2.05
C ASP A 111 13.84 -10.88 2.28
N ARG A 112 14.68 -11.54 3.08
CA ARG A 112 14.57 -12.98 3.37
C ARG A 112 13.66 -13.30 4.55
N SER A 113 13.19 -12.29 5.27
CA SER A 113 12.27 -12.45 6.40
C SER A 113 10.81 -12.66 5.96
N VAL A 114 10.51 -12.32 4.70
CA VAL A 114 9.17 -12.36 4.13
C VAL A 114 9.12 -13.03 2.76
N THR A 115 7.93 -13.40 2.32
CA THR A 115 7.65 -13.96 0.98
C THR A 115 6.44 -13.27 0.36
N VAL A 116 6.40 -13.14 -0.96
CA VAL A 116 5.23 -12.54 -1.65
C VAL A 116 4.04 -13.47 -1.52
N ALA A 117 2.92 -12.95 -1.01
CA ALA A 117 1.65 -13.66 -0.95
C ALA A 117 0.79 -13.39 -2.19
N ASN A 118 0.60 -12.11 -2.54
CA ASN A 118 -0.14 -11.67 -3.72
C ASN A 118 0.20 -10.21 -4.09
N GLU A 119 -0.07 -9.83 -5.34
CA GLU A 119 -0.17 -8.42 -5.73
C GLU A 119 -1.44 -7.79 -5.12
N GLY A 120 -1.38 -6.51 -4.76
CA GLY A 120 -2.47 -5.78 -4.13
C GLY A 120 -2.50 -5.89 -2.61
N GLY A 121 -3.45 -5.18 -2.01
CA GLY A 121 -3.66 -5.14 -0.56
C GLY A 121 -4.39 -6.36 0.00
N ILE A 122 -4.44 -6.43 1.32
CA ILE A 122 -5.23 -7.39 2.08
C ILE A 122 -6.68 -6.90 2.04
N ALA A 123 -7.58 -7.76 1.54
CA ALA A 123 -9.00 -7.50 1.56
C ALA A 123 -9.45 -7.23 3.00
N ASP A 124 -10.14 -6.10 3.21
CA ASP A 124 -10.80 -5.88 4.49
C ASP A 124 -11.83 -6.99 4.69
N ALA A 125 -11.78 -7.67 5.83
CA ALA A 125 -12.69 -8.77 6.16
C ALA A 125 -14.19 -8.36 6.14
N ASP A 126 -14.47 -7.07 6.04
CA ASP A 126 -15.79 -6.46 5.98
C ASP A 126 -16.25 -6.07 4.56
N THR A 127 -15.40 -6.22 3.53
CA THR A 127 -15.81 -6.08 2.13
C THR A 127 -15.94 -7.47 1.50
N SER A 128 -16.93 -8.23 1.96
CA SER A 128 -17.58 -9.16 1.05
C SER A 128 -18.02 -8.35 -0.18
N PRO A 129 -17.78 -8.82 -1.42
CA PRO A 129 -18.51 -8.25 -2.55
C PRO A 129 -19.99 -8.34 -2.14
N ALA A 130 -20.67 -7.20 -2.07
CA ALA A 130 -22.08 -7.17 -1.75
C ALA A 130 -22.75 -8.21 -2.64
N ASP A 131 -23.22 -9.29 -2.03
CA ASP A 131 -24.07 -10.27 -2.68
C ASP A 131 -25.12 -9.49 -3.47
N ASP A 132 -25.23 -9.81 -4.76
CA ASP A 132 -26.21 -9.28 -5.70
C ASP A 132 -27.49 -8.86 -4.97
N VAL A 133 -27.70 -7.55 -4.80
CA VAL A 133 -29.01 -7.04 -4.42
C VAL A 133 -29.90 -7.23 -5.63
N ASP A 134 -30.59 -8.37 -5.63
CA ASP A 134 -31.78 -8.62 -6.43
C ASP A 134 -32.69 -7.39 -6.30
N ASP A 135 -32.83 -6.63 -7.39
CA ASP A 135 -33.71 -5.48 -7.51
C ASP A 135 -35.17 -5.96 -7.54
N ASP A 136 -35.66 -6.50 -6.43
CA ASP A 136 -37.10 -6.65 -6.19
C ASP A 136 -37.59 -5.43 -5.40
N LEU A 137 -37.96 -4.39 -6.15
CA LEU A 137 -38.64 -3.20 -5.66
C LEU A 137 -40.09 -3.53 -5.23
N PRO A 138 -40.50 -3.46 -3.95
CA PRO A 138 -41.91 -3.39 -3.64
C PRO A 138 -42.42 -1.95 -3.81
N SER A 139 -43.34 -1.77 -4.77
CA SER A 139 -44.16 -0.57 -4.88
C SER A 139 -45.02 -0.39 -3.63
N SER A 140 -44.67 0.54 -2.75
CA SER A 140 -45.51 0.90 -1.61
C SER A 140 -46.61 1.87 -2.03
N THR A 141 -47.84 1.38 -2.14
CA THR A 141 -49.05 2.22 -2.14
C THR A 141 -49.29 2.73 -0.73
N SER A 142 -49.11 4.03 -0.51
CA SER A 142 -49.61 4.70 0.70
C SER A 142 -51.00 5.30 0.43
N HIS A 143 -52.02 4.68 1.02
CA HIS A 143 -53.26 5.36 1.38
C HIS A 143 -53.03 6.13 2.68
N ILE A 144 -53.44 7.40 2.75
CA ILE A 144 -53.99 8.08 3.93
C ILE A 144 -54.85 9.25 3.42
N GLY A 145 -56.08 9.33 3.94
CA GLY A 145 -57.08 10.32 3.56
C GLY A 145 -57.01 11.63 4.34
N PHE A 146 -57.75 12.60 3.82
CA PHE A 146 -58.35 13.74 4.51
C PHE A 146 -59.75 13.96 3.94
#